data_AF-A0A4V4HGN2-F1
#
_entry.id   AF-A0A4V4HGN2-F1
#
_cell.length_a   1.000
_cell.length_b   1.000
_cell.length_c   1.000
_cell.angle_alpha   90.00
_cell.angle_beta   90.00
_cell.angle_gamma   90.00
#
_symmetry.space_group_name_H-M   'P 1'
#
loop_
_entity.id
_entity.type
_entity.pdbx_description
1 polymer ?
#
loop_
_entity_poly.entity_id
_entity_poly.type
_entity_poly.pdbx_seq_one_letter_code
_entity_poly.pdbx_strand_id
1 'polypeptide(L)'
;LSAFIPYANELGFFLDLTEICNIIMTSSQGTSDAGFPMVTPVLIDVIFLLGSHLSASPQATVLEPRFLSIVQGSVSHILSFTATMPGTTVTSNYSHWIVLGAIQSHVLLAQYYFLTGRKLEGRYSVTIAIALMTIGRDNHTSGVFLSGSETPQTQFQGEKEENECINAFWTVLALNSRWAAVEGHGSSFPYWKPVMKVDTPWPWVSYLQV
;
A
#
# COMPACT_ATOMS: atom_id res chain seq x y z
N LEU A 1 -10.96 12.40 4.71
CA LEU A 1 -9.93 12.06 5.73
C LEU A 1 -10.55 11.68 7.07
N SER A 2 -11.27 12.57 7.76
CA SER A 2 -11.88 12.25 9.08
C SER A 2 -12.81 11.03 9.05
N ALA A 3 -13.56 10.84 7.96
CA ALA A 3 -14.40 9.65 7.78
C ALA A 3 -13.63 8.37 7.46
N PHE A 4 -12.38 8.46 6.98
CA PHE A 4 -11.55 7.30 6.61
C PHE A 4 -10.72 6.78 7.80
N ILE A 5 -10.13 7.69 8.59
CA ILE A 5 -9.20 7.38 9.68
C ILE A 5 -9.73 6.28 10.63
N PRO A 6 -10.99 6.30 11.09
CA PRO A 6 -11.52 5.27 11.99
C PRO A 6 -11.51 3.86 11.39
N TYR A 7 -11.62 3.74 10.07
CA TYR A 7 -11.71 2.47 9.36
C TYR A 7 -10.40 2.05 8.69
N ALA A 8 -9.35 2.86 8.76
CA ALA A 8 -8.11 2.63 8.02
C ALA A 8 -7.52 1.23 8.32
N ASN A 9 -7.45 0.84 9.59
CA ASN A 9 -6.93 -0.48 9.98
C ASN A 9 -7.81 -1.63 9.46
N GLU A 10 -9.14 -1.51 9.56
CA GLU A 10 -10.09 -2.53 9.08
C GLU A 10 -10.05 -2.70 7.55
N LEU A 11 -9.66 -1.64 6.84
CA LEU A 11 -9.48 -1.64 5.39
C LEU A 11 -8.10 -2.19 4.98
N GLY A 12 -7.21 -2.51 5.93
CA GLY A 12 -5.87 -2.99 5.64
C GLY A 12 -4.89 -1.86 5.28
N PHE A 13 -5.00 -0.72 5.96
CA PHE A 13 -3.98 0.31 5.89
C PHE A 13 -2.76 -0.10 6.73
N PHE A 14 -1.61 -0.25 6.07
CA PHE A 14 -0.37 -0.74 6.68
C PHE A 14 0.76 0.30 6.74
N LEU A 15 0.63 1.42 6.01
CA LEU A 15 1.57 2.53 6.06
C LEU A 15 1.36 3.41 7.30
N ASP A 16 2.34 4.26 7.63
CA ASP A 16 2.19 5.27 8.68
C ASP A 16 1.13 6.32 8.33
N LEU A 17 -0.07 6.14 8.87
CA LEU A 17 -1.20 7.04 8.65
C LEU A 17 -0.94 8.46 9.17
N THR A 18 -0.15 8.61 10.23
CA THR A 18 0.15 9.92 10.84
C THR A 18 1.04 10.73 9.90
N GLU A 19 2.07 10.10 9.37
CA GLU A 19 2.97 10.70 8.38
C GLU A 19 2.23 11.10 7.10
N ILE A 20 1.37 10.21 6.59
CA ILE A 20 0.56 10.49 5.40
C ILE A 20 -0.40 11.66 5.65
N CYS A 21 -1.04 11.72 6.81
CA CYS A 21 -1.90 12.85 7.17
C CYS A 21 -1.11 14.16 7.24
N ASN A 22 0.09 14.14 7.83
CA ASN A 22 0.96 15.31 7.90
C ASN A 22 1.36 15.79 6.50
N ILE A 23 1.74 14.87 5.60
CA ILE A 23 2.09 15.20 4.21
C ILE A 23 0.91 15.82 3.46
N ILE A 24 -0.30 15.29 3.63
CA ILE A 24 -1.49 15.84 2.97
C ILE A 24 -1.81 17.25 3.51
N MET A 25 -1.63 17.49 4.82
CA MET A 25 -1.86 18.81 5.42
C MET A 25 -0.79 19.83 5.01
N THR A 26 0.49 19.46 5.00
CA THR A 26 1.60 20.37 4.64
C THR A 26 1.65 20.67 3.14
N SER A 27 1.25 19.72 2.28
CA SER A 27 1.11 19.95 0.84
C SER A 27 0.11 21.06 0.50
N SER A 28 -0.84 21.37 1.39
CA SER A 28 -1.78 22.48 1.19
C SER A 28 -1.16 23.87 1.44
N GLN A 29 0.03 23.93 2.07
CA GLN A 29 0.62 25.17 2.59
C GLN A 29 1.74 25.77 1.71
N GLY A 30 2.03 25.20 0.54
CA GLY A 30 2.76 25.89 -0.52
C GLY A 30 4.24 26.18 -0.26
N THR A 31 4.94 25.36 0.52
CA THR A 31 6.42 25.42 0.62
C THR A 31 7.03 24.24 -0.10
N SER A 32 7.42 24.48 -1.35
CA SER A 32 8.32 23.64 -2.14
C SER A 32 9.71 23.70 -1.52
N ASP A 33 10.05 22.79 -0.63
CA ASP A 33 11.45 22.55 -0.28
C ASP A 33 11.73 21.06 -0.07
N ALA A 34 12.96 20.67 -0.39
CA ALA A 34 13.36 19.40 -0.96
C ALA A 34 12.94 18.12 -0.19
N GLY A 35 12.35 17.19 -0.96
CA GLY A 35 12.40 15.75 -0.68
C GLY A 35 11.08 15.13 -0.25
N PHE A 36 10.16 14.88 -1.19
CA PHE A 36 9.24 13.71 -1.21
C PHE A 36 8.37 13.77 -2.48
N PRO A 37 8.02 12.62 -3.07
CA PRO A 37 6.75 12.01 -2.66
C PRO A 37 6.92 10.64 -2.01
N MET A 38 6.81 10.59 -0.67
CA MET A 38 6.65 9.33 0.08
C MET A 38 5.30 8.69 -0.21
N VAL A 39 4.35 9.51 -0.66
CA VAL A 39 2.96 9.16 -0.90
C VAL A 39 2.67 9.37 -2.38
N THR A 40 2.24 8.31 -3.06
CA THR A 40 1.84 8.42 -4.46
C THR A 40 0.56 9.26 -4.55
N PRO A 41 0.41 10.15 -5.55
CA PRO A 41 -0.81 10.93 -5.73
C PRO A 41 -2.06 10.05 -5.81
N VAL A 42 -1.91 8.85 -6.37
CA VAL A 42 -3.01 7.89 -6.50
C VAL A 42 -3.46 7.34 -5.15
N LEU A 43 -2.55 7.13 -4.20
CA LEU A 43 -2.92 6.72 -2.85
C LEU A 43 -3.78 7.79 -2.17
N ILE A 44 -3.43 9.07 -2.36
CA ILE A 44 -4.21 10.20 -1.84
C ILE A 44 -5.62 10.20 -2.42
N ASP A 45 -5.75 10.05 -3.74
CA ASP A 45 -7.05 9.98 -4.43
C ASP A 45 -7.89 8.80 -3.95
N VAL A 46 -7.28 7.63 -3.70
CA VAL A 46 -7.96 6.45 -3.16
C VAL A 46 -8.42 6.66 -1.71
N ILE A 47 -7.61 7.32 -0.87
CA ILE A 47 -8.00 7.69 0.50
C ILE A 47 -9.20 8.66 0.47
N PHE A 48 -9.21 9.62 -0.46
CA PHE A 48 -10.35 10.52 -0.63
C PHE A 48 -11.58 9.80 -1.19
N LEU A 49 -11.42 8.84 -2.11
CA LEU A 49 -12.49 8.00 -2.60
C LEU A 49 -13.16 7.22 -1.45
N LEU A 50 -12.39 6.44 -0.68
CA LEU A 50 -12.96 5.69 0.45
C LEU A 50 -13.51 6.64 1.53
N GLY A 51 -12.84 7.74 1.80
CA GLY A 51 -13.33 8.75 2.73
C GLY A 51 -14.65 9.40 2.30
N SER A 52 -14.87 9.56 0.98
CA SER A 52 -16.13 10.07 0.43
C SER A 52 -17.27 9.04 0.53
N HIS A 53 -16.94 7.77 0.29
CA HIS A 53 -17.88 6.65 0.35
C HIS A 53 -18.34 6.34 1.79
N LEU A 54 -17.41 6.37 2.76
CA LEU A 54 -17.68 6.08 4.18
C LEU A 54 -18.29 7.26 4.93
N SER A 55 -18.33 8.45 4.32
CA SER A 55 -18.89 9.64 4.95
C SER A 55 -20.40 9.59 4.95
N ALA A 56 -21.01 9.87 6.11
CA ALA A 56 -22.46 10.03 6.25
C ALA A 56 -22.98 11.37 5.67
N SER A 57 -22.09 12.26 5.20
CA SER A 57 -22.47 13.57 4.66
C SER A 57 -22.79 13.47 3.16
N PRO A 58 -23.99 13.91 2.71
CA PRO A 58 -24.37 13.90 1.31
C PRO A 58 -23.41 14.69 0.40
N GLN A 59 -22.80 15.76 0.93
CA GLN A 59 -21.84 16.58 0.17
C GLN A 59 -20.54 15.83 -0.13
N ALA A 60 -20.14 14.90 0.74
CA ALA A 60 -18.96 14.08 0.53
C ALA A 60 -19.24 12.97 -0.48
N THR A 61 -20.40 12.31 -0.37
CA THR A 61 -20.78 11.20 -1.27
C THR A 61 -20.93 11.65 -2.72
N VAL A 62 -21.35 12.90 -2.98
CA VAL A 62 -21.42 13.47 -4.35
C VAL A 62 -20.04 13.53 -5.04
N LEU A 63 -18.94 13.56 -4.28
CA LEU A 63 -17.59 13.57 -4.83
C LEU A 63 -17.07 12.17 -5.17
N GLU A 64 -17.72 11.11 -4.69
CA GLU A 64 -17.29 9.73 -4.90
C GLU A 64 -17.08 9.38 -6.40
N PRO A 65 -18.02 9.67 -7.33
CA PRO A 65 -17.84 9.33 -8.74
C PRO A 65 -16.67 10.09 -9.38
N ARG A 66 -16.39 11.31 -8.90
CA ARG A 66 -15.27 12.12 -9.38
C ARG A 66 -13.94 11.48 -8.98
N PHE A 67 -13.79 11.12 -7.71
CA PHE A 67 -12.56 10.45 -7.25
C PHE A 67 -12.39 9.08 -7.89
N LEU A 68 -13.48 8.32 -8.09
CA LEU A 68 -13.42 7.05 -8.79
C LEU A 68 -12.89 7.22 -10.23
N SER A 69 -13.37 8.22 -10.96
CA SER A 69 -12.89 8.52 -12.31
C SER A 69 -11.41 8.90 -12.33
N ILE A 70 -10.95 9.69 -11.35
CA ILE A 70 -9.54 10.09 -11.23
C ILE A 70 -8.68 8.85 -10.97
N VAL A 71 -9.05 8.04 -9.99
CA VAL A 71 -8.32 6.82 -9.62
C VAL A 71 -8.24 5.87 -10.80
N GLN A 72 -9.35 5.63 -11.52
CA GLN A 72 -9.37 4.76 -12.70
C GLN A 72 -8.45 5.25 -13.81
N GLY A 73 -8.36 6.57 -14.05
CA GLY A 73 -7.39 7.15 -14.98
C GLY A 73 -5.94 6.99 -14.51
N SER A 74 -5.71 7.08 -13.19
CA SER A 74 -4.39 7.04 -12.58
C SER A 74 -3.84 5.63 -12.32
N VAL A 75 -4.67 4.58 -12.30
CA VAL A 75 -4.20 3.19 -12.07
C VAL A 75 -3.18 2.75 -13.12
N SER A 76 -3.36 3.14 -14.38
CA SER A 76 -2.40 2.87 -15.47
C SER A 76 -1.04 3.54 -15.23
N HIS A 77 -1.05 4.71 -14.58
CA HIS A 77 0.16 5.41 -14.21
C HIS A 77 0.90 4.72 -13.04
N ILE A 78 0.19 4.11 -12.07
CA ILE A 78 0.82 3.36 -10.95
C ILE A 78 1.79 2.30 -11.48
N LEU A 79 1.34 1.51 -12.46
CA LEU A 79 2.15 0.46 -13.07
C LEU A 79 3.32 1.04 -13.89
N SER A 80 3.12 2.20 -14.51
CA SER A 80 4.15 2.86 -15.33
C SER A 80 5.27 3.48 -14.48
N PHE A 81 4.96 3.97 -13.28
CA PHE A 81 5.96 4.45 -12.31
C PHE A 81 6.93 3.33 -11.89
N THR A 82 6.48 2.08 -11.87
CA THR A 82 7.34 0.92 -11.55
C THR A 82 8.12 0.40 -12.76
N ALA A 83 7.64 0.61 -13.99
CA ALA A 83 8.23 0.08 -15.22
C ALA A 83 9.25 1.01 -15.90
N THR A 84 9.21 2.31 -15.61
CA THR A 84 9.98 3.32 -16.35
C THR A 84 11.11 3.90 -15.50
N MET A 85 12.14 3.14 -15.14
CA MET A 85 13.42 3.75 -14.70
C MET A 85 14.65 2.94 -15.15
N PRO A 86 15.02 2.97 -16.44
CA PRO A 86 16.36 2.62 -16.86
C PRO A 86 17.31 3.81 -16.59
N GLY A 87 18.25 3.63 -15.65
CA GLY A 87 19.55 4.33 -15.72
C GLY A 87 19.72 5.65 -14.94
N THR A 88 18.85 6.01 -14.00
CA THR A 88 19.17 7.08 -13.03
C THR A 88 19.29 6.48 -11.64
N THR A 89 20.42 6.74 -10.98
CA THR A 89 20.73 6.36 -9.59
C THR A 89 19.75 7.02 -8.62
N VAL A 90 18.54 6.50 -8.59
CA VAL A 90 17.54 6.76 -7.57
C VAL A 90 17.99 5.96 -6.35
N THR A 91 18.09 6.62 -5.20
CA THR A 91 18.38 5.94 -3.94
C THR A 91 17.37 4.81 -3.74
N SER A 92 17.84 3.60 -3.43
CA SER A 92 17.02 2.37 -3.29
C SER A 92 15.73 2.59 -2.50
N ASN A 93 15.79 3.45 -1.49
CA ASN A 93 14.70 3.76 -0.58
C ASN A 93 13.52 4.42 -1.33
N TYR A 94 13.77 5.35 -2.26
CA TYR A 94 12.70 6.05 -2.98
C TYR A 94 11.86 5.11 -3.85
N SER A 95 12.49 4.14 -4.51
CA SER A 95 11.77 3.15 -5.30
C SER A 95 10.90 2.25 -4.42
N HIS A 96 11.33 1.96 -3.19
CA HIS A 96 10.62 1.10 -2.25
C HIS A 96 9.31 1.75 -1.77
N TRP A 97 9.34 3.03 -1.39
CA TRP A 97 8.16 3.80 -0.98
C TRP A 97 7.09 3.88 -2.07
N ILE A 98 7.50 4.02 -3.33
CA ILE A 98 6.56 4.03 -4.48
C ILE A 98 5.85 2.68 -4.61
N VAL A 99 6.59 1.57 -4.47
CA VAL A 99 6.02 0.22 -4.55
C VAL A 99 5.05 -0.03 -3.39
N LEU A 100 5.42 0.33 -2.16
CA LEU A 100 4.53 0.20 -1.00
C LEU A 100 3.27 1.07 -1.14
N GLY A 101 3.40 2.31 -1.63
CA GLY A 101 2.25 3.18 -1.92
C GLY A 101 1.35 2.63 -3.01
N ALA A 102 1.92 1.98 -4.04
CA ALA A 102 1.18 1.30 -5.09
C ALA A 102 0.40 0.08 -4.54
N ILE A 103 1.06 -0.75 -3.72
CA ILE A 103 0.42 -1.88 -3.04
C ILE A 103 -0.72 -1.38 -2.15
N GLN A 104 -0.49 -0.35 -1.32
CA GLN A 104 -1.52 0.22 -0.44
C GLN A 104 -2.73 0.75 -1.23
N SER A 105 -2.49 1.40 -2.38
CA SER A 105 -3.55 1.89 -3.27
C SER A 105 -4.42 0.73 -3.80
N HIS A 106 -3.80 -0.36 -4.25
CA HIS A 106 -4.52 -1.53 -4.74
C HIS A 106 -5.24 -2.32 -3.64
N VAL A 107 -4.69 -2.37 -2.43
CA VAL A 107 -5.37 -2.93 -1.24
C VAL A 107 -6.65 -2.16 -0.95
N LEU A 108 -6.59 -0.82 -0.87
CA LEU A 108 -7.75 0.01 -0.58
C LEU A 108 -8.79 -0.02 -1.72
N LEU A 109 -8.34 -0.03 -2.98
CA LEU A 109 -9.21 -0.20 -4.15
C LEU A 109 -9.96 -1.53 -4.09
N ALA A 110 -9.28 -2.62 -3.75
CA ALA A 110 -9.94 -3.91 -3.56
C ALA A 110 -11.01 -3.84 -2.48
N GLN A 111 -10.77 -3.16 -1.35
CA GLN A 111 -11.82 -2.98 -0.34
C GLN A 111 -13.00 -2.13 -0.86
N TYR A 112 -12.73 -1.04 -1.56
CA TYR A 112 -13.79 -0.22 -2.17
C TYR A 112 -14.66 -1.03 -3.13
N TYR A 113 -14.04 -1.86 -3.98
CA TYR A 113 -14.74 -2.75 -4.89
C TYR A 113 -15.49 -3.88 -4.16
N PHE A 114 -14.98 -4.32 -3.02
CA PHE A 114 -15.71 -5.24 -2.14
C PHE A 114 -17.00 -4.60 -1.59
N LEU A 115 -16.89 -3.37 -1.07
CA LEU A 115 -18.03 -2.61 -0.50
C LEU A 115 -19.10 -2.28 -1.55
N THR A 116 -18.68 -1.99 -2.78
CA THR A 116 -19.59 -1.63 -3.89
C THR A 116 -20.06 -2.83 -4.72
N GLY A 117 -19.62 -4.05 -4.40
CA GLY A 117 -20.03 -5.28 -5.10
C GLY A 117 -19.37 -5.50 -6.47
N ARG A 118 -18.33 -4.74 -6.82
CA ARG A 118 -17.58 -4.81 -8.09
C ARG A 118 -16.51 -5.91 -8.03
N LYS A 119 -16.96 -7.17 -8.12
CA LYS A 119 -16.11 -8.34 -7.86
C LYS A 119 -14.89 -8.45 -8.78
N LEU A 120 -15.08 -8.22 -10.09
CA LEU A 120 -14.02 -8.39 -11.09
C LEU A 120 -12.87 -7.40 -10.86
N GLU A 121 -13.21 -6.14 -10.64
CA GLU A 121 -12.26 -5.05 -10.42
C GLU A 121 -11.53 -5.19 -9.09
N GLY A 122 -12.22 -5.70 -8.06
CA GLY A 122 -11.61 -6.07 -6.79
C GLY A 122 -10.55 -7.15 -6.98
N ARG A 123 -10.86 -8.22 -7.73
CA ARG A 123 -9.91 -9.31 -8.01
C ARG A 123 -8.71 -8.88 -8.84
N TYR A 124 -8.94 -8.02 -9.83
CA TYR A 124 -7.85 -7.42 -10.58
C TYR A 124 -6.91 -6.63 -9.67
N SER A 125 -7.48 -5.82 -8.77
CA SER A 125 -6.70 -5.04 -7.80
C SER A 125 -5.90 -5.93 -6.83
N VAL A 126 -6.49 -7.01 -6.32
CA VAL A 126 -5.78 -8.00 -5.48
C VAL A 126 -4.64 -8.66 -6.25
N THR A 127 -4.86 -9.05 -7.50
CA THR A 127 -3.86 -9.71 -8.35
C THR A 127 -2.66 -8.79 -8.59
N ILE A 128 -2.91 -7.51 -8.84
CA ILE A 128 -1.83 -6.52 -8.98
C ILE A 128 -1.07 -6.35 -7.67
N ALA A 129 -1.76 -6.25 -6.53
CA ALA A 129 -1.11 -6.12 -5.23
C ALA A 129 -0.18 -7.30 -4.92
N ILE A 130 -0.60 -8.53 -5.25
CA ILE A 130 0.23 -9.73 -5.13
C ILE A 130 1.44 -9.64 -6.06
N ALA A 131 1.23 -9.29 -7.33
CA ALA A 131 2.32 -9.20 -8.31
C ALA A 131 3.39 -8.17 -7.88
N LEU A 132 2.97 -6.97 -7.47
CA LEU A 132 3.87 -5.93 -6.95
C LEU A 132 4.64 -6.39 -5.72
N MET A 133 3.97 -7.07 -4.79
CA MET A 133 4.60 -7.62 -3.59
C MET A 133 5.62 -8.72 -3.92
N THR A 134 5.35 -9.59 -4.90
CA THR A 134 6.31 -10.63 -5.32
C THR A 134 7.53 -10.06 -6.03
N ILE A 135 7.34 -9.10 -6.95
CA ILE A 135 8.44 -8.43 -7.67
C ILE A 135 9.28 -7.60 -6.70
N GLY A 136 8.64 -6.91 -5.75
CA GLY A 136 9.34 -6.20 -4.69
C GLY A 136 10.24 -7.13 -3.88
N ARG A 137 9.74 -8.29 -3.46
CA ARG A 137 10.50 -9.26 -2.66
C ARG A 137 11.75 -9.78 -3.37
N ASP A 138 11.64 -10.19 -4.62
CA ASP A 138 12.77 -10.79 -5.36
C ASP A 138 13.96 -9.82 -5.48
N ASN A 139 13.70 -8.52 -5.56
CA ASN A 139 14.72 -7.48 -5.56
C ASN A 139 15.39 -7.28 -4.18
N HIS A 140 14.76 -7.69 -3.09
CA HIS A 140 15.28 -7.55 -1.71
C HIS A 140 15.95 -8.83 -1.17
N THR A 141 15.61 -10.02 -1.68
CA THR A 141 16.22 -11.29 -1.22
C THR A 141 17.71 -11.47 -1.59
N SER A 142 18.28 -10.58 -2.41
CA SER A 142 19.72 -10.57 -2.71
C SER A 142 20.58 -9.82 -1.69
N GLY A 143 19.97 -9.24 -0.65
CA GLY A 143 20.67 -8.55 0.43
C GLY A 143 20.29 -9.13 1.78
N VAL A 144 20.89 -10.26 2.17
CA VAL A 144 20.99 -10.62 3.59
C VAL A 144 21.67 -9.44 4.29
N PHE A 145 20.90 -8.70 5.09
CA PHE A 145 21.23 -7.44 5.77
C PHE A 145 22.28 -7.59 6.89
N LEU A 146 23.40 -8.23 6.60
CA LEU A 146 24.56 -8.27 7.50
C LEU A 146 25.81 -7.82 6.75
N SER A 147 25.91 -6.55 6.38
CA SER A 147 27.22 -5.92 6.18
C SER A 147 27.17 -4.39 6.07
N GLY A 148 27.63 -3.71 7.12
CA GLY A 148 28.54 -2.58 6.97
C GLY A 148 28.03 -1.19 7.34
N SER A 149 28.25 -0.80 8.61
CA SER A 149 28.48 0.59 9.05
C SER A 149 27.47 1.64 8.54
N GLU A 150 26.23 1.57 9.01
CA GLU A 150 25.23 2.61 8.76
C GLU A 150 25.12 3.56 9.95
N THR A 151 24.91 4.85 9.69
CA THR A 151 24.61 5.84 10.73
C THR A 151 23.29 5.49 11.42
N PRO A 152 23.09 5.84 12.71
CA PRO A 152 21.87 5.47 13.44
C PRO A 152 20.57 5.86 12.72
N GLN A 153 20.54 7.01 12.04
CA GLN A 153 19.39 7.47 11.26
C GLN A 153 19.05 6.59 10.04
N THR A 154 20.07 6.02 9.38
CA THR A 154 19.85 5.12 8.23
C THR A 154 19.32 3.77 8.69
N GLN A 155 19.79 3.29 9.85
CA GLN A 155 19.29 2.07 10.48
C GLN A 155 17.81 2.18 10.88
N PHE A 156 17.40 3.26 11.54
CA PHE A 156 15.97 3.46 11.90
C PHE A 156 15.05 3.53 10.69
N GLN A 157 15.52 4.14 9.59
CA GLN A 157 14.75 4.22 8.35
C GLN A 157 14.60 2.84 7.70
N GLY A 158 15.67 2.03 7.69
CA GLY A 158 15.63 0.65 7.22
C GLY A 158 14.68 -0.24 8.03
N GLU A 159 14.70 -0.12 9.35
CA GLU A 159 13.81 -0.87 10.25
C GLU A 159 12.32 -0.51 10.04
N LYS A 160 12.00 0.78 9.84
CA LYS A 160 10.63 1.21 9.50
C LYS A 160 10.17 0.64 8.16
N GLU A 161 11.00 0.75 7.13
CA GLU A 161 10.73 0.24 5.79
C GLU A 161 10.48 -1.27 5.80
N GLU A 162 11.31 -2.02 6.54
CA GLU A 162 11.15 -3.46 6.70
C GLU A 162 9.82 -3.82 7.37
N ASN A 163 9.46 -3.11 8.44
CA ASN A 163 8.20 -3.34 9.15
C ASN A 163 6.97 -3.08 8.25
N GLU A 164 6.99 -2.02 7.46
CA GLU A 164 5.91 -1.74 6.50
C GLU A 164 5.85 -2.80 5.39
N CYS A 165 6.99 -3.32 4.94
CA CYS A 165 7.07 -4.42 3.99
C CYS A 165 6.43 -5.71 4.55
N ILE A 166 6.75 -6.04 5.80
CA ILE A 166 6.16 -7.16 6.53
C ILE A 166 4.64 -6.96 6.64
N ASN A 167 4.19 -5.78 7.05
CA ASN A 167 2.76 -5.48 7.18
C ASN A 167 2.04 -5.53 5.82
N ALA A 168 2.67 -5.02 4.75
CA ALA A 168 2.16 -5.10 3.39
C ALA A 168 1.93 -6.55 2.96
N PHE A 169 2.92 -7.43 3.21
CA PHE A 169 2.81 -8.85 2.90
C PHE A 169 1.61 -9.51 3.60
N TRP A 170 1.52 -9.36 4.92
CA TRP A 170 0.44 -9.97 5.69
C TRP A 170 -0.94 -9.40 5.32
N THR A 171 -1.00 -8.10 5.02
CA THR A 171 -2.22 -7.44 4.55
C THR A 171 -2.68 -8.01 3.20
N VAL A 172 -1.77 -8.12 2.23
CA VAL A 172 -2.09 -8.67 0.90
C VAL A 172 -2.49 -10.15 0.99
N LEU A 173 -1.82 -10.93 1.84
CA LEU A 173 -2.17 -12.33 2.07
C LEU A 173 -3.56 -12.49 2.70
N ALA A 174 -3.89 -11.69 3.71
CA ALA A 174 -5.21 -11.68 4.34
C ALA A 174 -6.30 -11.24 3.34
N LEU A 175 -6.02 -10.20 2.56
CA LEU A 175 -6.92 -9.70 1.52
C LEU A 175 -7.19 -10.75 0.45
N ASN A 176 -6.16 -11.43 -0.05
CA ASN A 176 -6.31 -12.52 -1.01
C ASN A 176 -7.17 -13.65 -0.45
N SER A 177 -6.97 -14.01 0.82
CA SER A 177 -7.75 -15.05 1.49
C SER A 177 -9.23 -14.66 1.62
N ARG A 178 -9.52 -13.40 1.95
CA ARG A 178 -10.88 -12.85 2.01
C ARG A 178 -11.55 -12.91 0.65
N TRP A 179 -10.85 -12.50 -0.41
CA TRP A 179 -11.39 -12.51 -1.77
C TRP A 179 -11.59 -13.93 -2.33
N ALA A 180 -10.72 -14.88 -2.01
CA ALA A 180 -10.89 -16.28 -2.38
C ALA A 180 -12.18 -16.87 -1.77
N ALA A 181 -12.47 -16.56 -0.50
CA ALA A 181 -13.69 -16.98 0.17
C ALA A 181 -14.96 -16.42 -0.50
N VAL A 182 -14.93 -15.17 -0.97
CA VAL A 182 -16.05 -14.51 -1.66
C VAL A 182 -16.37 -15.16 -3.02
N GLU A 183 -15.38 -15.74 -3.66
CA GLU A 183 -15.54 -16.45 -4.94
C GLU A 183 -15.88 -17.93 -4.79
N GLY A 184 -15.84 -18.49 -3.58
CA GLY A 184 -16.05 -19.92 -3.35
C GLY A 184 -14.93 -20.81 -3.89
N HIS A 185 -13.74 -20.26 -4.14
CA HIS A 185 -12.57 -21.01 -4.59
C HIS A 185 -11.55 -21.16 -3.45
N GLY A 186 -10.75 -22.24 -3.49
CA GLY A 186 -9.58 -22.37 -2.61
C GLY A 186 -8.56 -21.27 -2.90
N SER A 187 -7.83 -20.83 -1.87
CA SER A 187 -6.78 -19.80 -2.02
C SER A 187 -5.84 -20.10 -3.19
N SER A 188 -5.67 -19.15 -4.11
CA SER A 188 -4.74 -19.25 -5.25
C SER A 188 -3.26 -19.23 -4.84
N PHE A 189 -2.96 -19.13 -3.53
CA PHE A 189 -1.61 -19.05 -3.01
C PHE A 189 -1.12 -20.44 -2.57
N PRO A 190 -0.19 -21.11 -3.30
CA PRO A 190 0.28 -22.43 -2.93
C PRO A 190 1.37 -22.34 -1.85
N TYR A 191 0.96 -21.99 -0.63
CA TYR A 191 1.84 -21.82 0.55
C TYR A 191 2.61 -23.09 0.96
N TRP A 192 2.26 -24.26 0.41
CA TRP A 192 2.90 -25.55 0.70
C TRP A 192 4.02 -25.92 -0.27
N LYS A 193 4.27 -25.13 -1.33
CA LYS A 193 5.36 -25.40 -2.27
C LYS A 193 6.69 -24.87 -1.70
N PRO A 194 7.80 -25.62 -1.77
CA PRO A 194 9.10 -25.20 -1.24
C PRO A 194 9.62 -23.86 -1.79
N VAL A 195 9.24 -23.50 -3.02
CA VAL A 195 9.60 -22.22 -3.68
C VAL A 195 8.76 -21.03 -3.16
N MET A 196 7.65 -21.29 -2.45
CA MET A 196 6.75 -20.27 -1.87
C MET A 196 6.67 -20.41 -0.35
N LYS A 197 7.73 -20.90 0.28
CA LYS A 197 7.83 -20.90 1.74
C LYS A 197 7.74 -19.45 2.21
N VAL A 198 6.77 -19.18 3.06
CA VAL A 198 6.60 -17.87 3.67
C VAL A 198 7.68 -17.73 4.75
N ASP A 199 8.81 -17.11 4.39
CA ASP A 199 9.89 -16.78 5.34
C ASP A 199 9.72 -15.37 5.95
N THR A 200 8.57 -14.72 5.72
CA THR A 200 8.28 -13.40 6.30
C THR A 200 7.97 -13.54 7.78
N PRO A 201 8.66 -12.78 8.67
CA PRO A 201 8.34 -12.80 10.09
C PRO A 201 6.91 -12.32 10.31
N TRP A 202 6.31 -12.71 11.43
CA TRP A 202 5.02 -12.17 11.84
C TRP A 202 5.10 -10.64 12.03
N PRO A 203 4.02 -9.89 11.81
CA PRO A 203 4.00 -8.45 12.08
C PRO A 203 4.45 -8.19 13.52
N TRP A 204 5.32 -7.21 13.72
CA TRP A 204 5.63 -6.77 15.08
C TRP A 204 4.39 -6.11 15.68
N VAL A 205 3.69 -6.86 16.54
CA VAL A 205 2.72 -6.27 17.46
C VAL A 205 3.54 -5.76 18.64
N SER A 206 3.78 -4.45 18.68
CA SER A 206 4.23 -3.79 19.91
C SER A 206 3.12 -3.97 20.94
N TYR A 207 3.15 -5.06 21.69
CA TYR A 207 2.37 -5.18 22.91
C TYR A 207 2.83 -4.04 23.80
N LEU A 208 1.97 -3.05 23.99
CA LEU A 208 2.10 -2.06 25.06
C LEU A 208 2.46 -2.83 26.33
N GLN A 209 3.68 -2.66 26.81
CA GLN A 209 3.99 -2.93 28.20
C GLN A 209 3.15 -1.95 29.00
N VAL A 210 2.03 -2.46 29.54
CA VAL A 210 1.24 -1.83 30.58
C VAL A 210 2.05 -1.83 31.88
#